data_AF-A0A940VAS2-F1
#
_entry.id   AF-A0A940VAS2-F1
#
_cell.length_a   1.000
_cell.length_b   1.000
_cell.length_c   1.000
_cell.angle_alpha   90.00
_cell.angle_beta   90.00
_cell.angle_gamma   90.00
#
_symmetry.space_group_name_H-M   'P 1'
#
loop_
_entity.id
_entity.type
_entity.pdbx_description
1 polymer ?
#
loop_
_entity_poly.entity_id
_entity_poly.type
_entity_poly.pdbx_seq_one_letter_code
_entity_poly.pdbx_strand_id
1 'polypeptide(L)'
;EELAWKFNLDDADDSRDWSLNMRWLISVSQMDSAEIERLLERVSLNKALRDETIAYVHLREQLKKPLTISEMDRLLNKTPKGVVFALAHDGRFKKRITECLEAGQSINMSLDGKALIQMGVKEGPEIGEILDRVRMAWLEGIISSSEEEQGIARQWVNTRR
;
A
#
# COMPACT_ATOMS: atom_id res chain seq x y z
N GLU A 1 -32.31 9.97 -0.64
CA GLU A 1 -31.65 9.06 0.31
C GLU A 1 -30.66 9.86 1.15
N GLU A 2 -30.62 9.55 2.44
CA GLU A 2 -29.63 10.08 3.39
C GLU A 2 -28.34 9.27 3.22
N LEU A 3 -27.20 9.94 3.03
CA LEU A 3 -25.91 9.30 2.84
C LEU A 3 -25.22 9.09 4.20
N ALA A 4 -24.52 7.96 4.36
CA ALA A 4 -23.80 7.59 5.57
C ALA A 4 -22.48 8.38 5.74
N TRP A 5 -22.58 9.69 5.96
CA TRP A 5 -21.44 10.54 6.23
C TRP A 5 -20.82 10.25 7.59
N LYS A 6 -19.49 10.17 7.63
CA LYS A 6 -18.71 10.08 8.87
C LYS A 6 -18.16 11.45 9.25
N PHE A 7 -18.99 12.27 9.89
CA PHE A 7 -18.54 13.51 10.54
C PHE A 7 -18.39 13.26 12.04
N ASN A 8 -17.30 12.62 12.45
CA ASN A 8 -17.02 12.45 13.88
C ASN A 8 -16.38 13.72 14.44
N LEU A 9 -16.99 14.32 15.46
CA LEU A 9 -16.44 15.49 16.15
C LEU A 9 -15.19 15.15 16.97
N ASP A 10 -15.00 13.87 17.35
CA ASP A 10 -13.77 13.43 18.02
C ASP A 10 -12.55 13.48 17.09
N ASP A 11 -12.75 13.42 15.76
CA ASP A 11 -11.68 13.58 14.78
C ASP A 11 -11.29 15.07 14.61
N ALA A 12 -11.94 16.03 15.30
CA ALA A 12 -11.72 17.47 15.09
C ALA A 12 -10.33 17.97 15.56
N ASP A 13 -9.78 17.38 16.62
CA ASP A 13 -8.41 17.68 17.06
C ASP A 13 -7.37 16.91 16.22
N ASP A 14 -7.64 15.64 15.90
CA ASP A 14 -6.75 14.80 15.08
C ASP A 14 -6.68 15.25 13.61
N SER A 15 -7.75 15.85 13.09
CA SER A 15 -7.84 16.25 11.68
C SER A 15 -7.18 17.58 11.35
N ARG A 16 -6.67 18.33 12.33
CA ARG A 16 -6.05 19.65 12.11
C ARG A 16 -4.90 19.58 11.10
N ASP A 17 -4.10 18.51 11.17
CA ASP A 17 -2.96 18.29 10.28
C ASP A 17 -3.31 17.48 9.02
N TRP A 18 -4.57 17.04 8.88
CA TRP A 18 -4.98 16.25 7.72
C TRP A 18 -5.14 17.12 6.48
N SER A 19 -4.69 16.58 5.35
CA SER A 19 -4.97 17.18 4.05
C SER A 19 -6.47 17.16 3.75
N LEU A 20 -6.91 18.06 2.85
CA LEU A 20 -8.30 18.08 2.38
C LEU A 20 -8.74 16.70 1.85
N ASN A 21 -7.86 16.03 1.11
CA ASN A 21 -8.13 14.73 0.53
C ASN A 21 -8.35 13.67 1.61
N MET A 22 -7.53 13.68 2.65
CA MET A 22 -7.71 12.77 3.78
C MET A 22 -9.03 13.00 4.51
N ARG A 23 -9.36 14.26 4.85
CA ARG A 23 -10.64 14.59 5.52
C ARG A 23 -11.83 14.15 4.69
N TRP A 24 -11.77 14.38 3.38
CA TRP A 24 -12.78 13.91 2.43
C TRP A 24 -12.95 12.39 2.46
N LEU A 25 -11.86 11.63 2.31
CA LEU A 25 -11.91 10.16 2.32
C LEU A 25 -12.44 9.60 3.64
N ILE A 26 -12.07 10.20 4.77
CA ILE A 26 -12.62 9.81 6.08
C ILE A 26 -14.13 10.08 6.14
N SER A 27 -14.58 11.24 5.62
CA SER A 27 -16.00 11.63 5.62
C SER A 27 -16.87 10.65 4.84
N VAL A 28 -16.35 10.00 3.79
CA VAL A 28 -17.08 9.02 2.98
C VAL A 28 -16.82 7.56 3.39
N SER A 29 -16.01 7.31 4.42
CA SER A 29 -15.56 5.96 4.78
C SER A 29 -16.65 5.00 5.27
N GLN A 30 -17.74 5.53 5.82
CA GLN A 30 -18.89 4.74 6.27
C GLN A 30 -19.81 4.32 5.12
N MET A 31 -19.79 5.05 4.01
CA MET A 31 -20.54 4.70 2.80
C MET A 31 -20.01 3.39 2.22
N ASP A 32 -20.84 2.63 1.51
CA ASP A 32 -20.37 1.53 0.65
C ASP A 32 -19.81 2.04 -0.67
N SER A 33 -19.21 1.15 -1.47
CA SER A 33 -18.58 1.53 -2.74
C SER A 33 -19.59 2.05 -3.77
N ALA A 34 -20.82 1.52 -3.78
CA ALA A 34 -21.87 1.94 -4.69
C ALA A 34 -22.45 3.32 -4.31
N GLU A 35 -22.54 3.62 -3.01
CA GLU A 35 -22.89 4.95 -2.50
C GLU A 35 -21.84 6.00 -2.88
N ILE A 36 -20.55 5.68 -2.75
CA ILE A 36 -19.46 6.59 -3.14
C ILE A 36 -19.49 6.84 -4.66
N GLU A 37 -19.73 5.81 -5.47
CA GLU A 37 -19.85 5.97 -6.93
C GLU A 37 -21.01 6.90 -7.29
N ARG A 38 -22.20 6.69 -6.72
CA ARG A 38 -23.36 7.60 -6.90
C ARG A 38 -23.07 9.02 -6.42
N LEU A 39 -22.27 9.19 -5.37
CA LEU A 39 -21.85 10.50 -4.89
C LEU A 39 -20.92 11.20 -5.89
N LEU A 40 -19.98 10.46 -6.49
CA LEU A 40 -19.04 10.97 -7.50
C LEU A 40 -19.69 11.37 -8.83
N GLU A 41 -20.91 10.91 -9.10
CA GLU A 41 -21.74 11.37 -10.22
C GLU A 41 -22.41 12.72 -9.95
N ARG A 42 -22.62 13.06 -8.67
CA ARG A 42 -23.38 14.25 -8.25
C ARG A 42 -22.48 15.40 -7.82
N VAL A 43 -21.30 15.10 -7.29
CA VAL A 43 -20.37 16.09 -6.75
C VAL A 43 -19.26 16.38 -7.75
N SER A 44 -19.06 17.66 -8.04
CA SER A 44 -17.90 18.11 -8.84
C SER A 44 -16.67 18.24 -7.94
N LEU A 45 -15.81 17.23 -7.98
CA LEU A 45 -14.51 17.25 -7.32
C LEU A 45 -13.42 17.71 -8.28
N ASN A 46 -12.35 18.30 -7.74
CA ASN A 46 -11.13 18.49 -8.52
C ASN A 46 -10.53 17.12 -8.89
N LYS A 47 -9.68 17.09 -9.92
CA LYS A 47 -9.10 15.86 -10.44
C LYS A 47 -8.41 15.03 -9.36
N ALA A 48 -7.59 15.66 -8.50
CA ALA A 48 -6.85 14.96 -7.45
C ALA A 48 -7.77 14.25 -6.45
N LEU A 49 -8.80 14.94 -5.94
CA LEU A 49 -9.79 14.37 -5.02
C LEU A 49 -10.57 13.23 -5.68
N ARG A 50 -10.95 13.40 -6.95
CA ARG A 50 -11.67 12.36 -7.70
C ARG A 50 -10.81 11.12 -7.87
N ASP A 51 -9.57 11.29 -8.31
CA ASP A 51 -8.61 10.20 -8.54
C ASP A 51 -8.31 9.46 -7.22
N GLU A 52 -8.11 10.18 -6.11
CA GLU A 52 -7.92 9.56 -4.79
C GLU A 52 -9.17 8.85 -4.28
N THR A 53 -10.37 9.37 -4.54
CA THR A 53 -11.62 8.69 -4.15
C THR A 53 -11.81 7.39 -4.93
N ILE A 54 -11.49 7.39 -6.22
CA ILE A 54 -11.52 6.18 -7.05
C ILE A 54 -10.47 5.18 -6.55
N ALA A 55 -9.24 5.63 -6.26
CA ALA A 55 -8.20 4.78 -5.70
C ALA A 55 -8.60 4.20 -4.34
N TYR A 56 -9.29 4.97 -3.49
CA TYR A 56 -9.85 4.51 -2.22
C TYR A 56 -10.87 3.39 -2.40
N VAL A 57 -11.85 3.57 -3.29
CA VAL A 57 -12.85 2.53 -3.59
C VAL A 57 -12.15 1.28 -4.12
N HIS A 58 -11.22 1.43 -5.05
CA HIS A 58 -10.50 0.31 -5.66
C HIS A 58 -9.65 -0.47 -4.65
N LEU A 59 -8.90 0.23 -3.78
CA LEU A 59 -8.11 -0.41 -2.74
C LEU A 59 -9.02 -1.13 -1.73
N ARG A 60 -10.13 -0.49 -1.31
CA ARG A 60 -11.11 -1.08 -0.39
C ARG A 60 -11.65 -2.41 -0.92
N GLU A 61 -12.02 -2.48 -2.19
CA GLU A 61 -12.51 -3.73 -2.80
C GLU A 61 -11.43 -4.82 -2.88
N GLN A 62 -10.17 -4.44 -3.15
CA GLN A 62 -9.06 -5.40 -3.12
C GLN A 62 -8.79 -5.94 -1.72
N LEU A 63 -8.87 -5.09 -0.70
CA LEU A 63 -8.65 -5.49 0.69
C LEU A 63 -9.75 -6.41 1.25
N LYS A 64 -10.94 -6.47 0.64
CA LYS A 64 -11.96 -7.47 1.01
C LYS A 64 -11.52 -8.91 0.70
N LYS A 65 -10.59 -9.09 -0.23
CA LYS A 65 -10.04 -10.40 -0.57
C LYS A 65 -8.97 -10.81 0.45
N PRO A 66 -8.81 -12.11 0.72
CA PRO A 66 -7.63 -12.60 1.44
C PRO A 66 -6.40 -12.30 0.58
N LEU A 67 -5.41 -11.66 1.19
CA LEU A 67 -4.14 -11.29 0.58
C LEU A 67 -3.01 -11.77 1.49
N THR A 68 -1.92 -12.25 0.92
CA THR A 68 -0.68 -12.46 1.67
C THR A 68 -0.08 -11.11 2.08
N ILE A 69 0.86 -11.12 3.03
CA ILE A 69 1.58 -9.90 3.45
C ILE A 69 2.32 -9.29 2.25
N SER A 70 2.98 -10.11 1.42
CA SER A 70 3.65 -9.67 0.18
C SER A 70 2.70 -9.01 -0.82
N GLU A 71 1.52 -9.59 -1.05
CA GLU A 71 0.51 -9.03 -1.95
C GLU A 71 -0.04 -7.71 -1.40
N MET A 72 -0.28 -7.65 -0.09
CA MET A 72 -0.75 -6.45 0.58
C MET A 72 0.31 -5.34 0.53
N ASP A 73 1.58 -5.63 0.81
CA ASP A 73 2.68 -4.65 0.73
C ASP A 73 2.80 -4.05 -0.68
N ARG A 74 2.78 -4.89 -1.72
CA ARG A 74 2.81 -4.42 -3.11
C ARG A 74 1.62 -3.53 -3.44
N LEU A 75 0.43 -3.90 -2.96
CA LEU A 75 -0.79 -3.15 -3.18
C LEU A 75 -0.75 -1.78 -2.48
N LEU A 76 -0.32 -1.75 -1.22
CA LEU A 76 -0.20 -0.50 -0.44
C LEU A 76 0.87 0.43 -1.03
N ASN A 77 2.02 -0.11 -1.46
CA ASN A 77 3.11 0.70 -2.05
C ASN A 77 2.75 1.36 -3.38
N LYS A 78 1.80 0.80 -4.14
CA LYS A 78 1.29 1.40 -5.38
C LYS A 78 0.14 2.39 -5.17
N THR A 79 -0.35 2.50 -3.95
CA THR A 79 -1.51 3.34 -3.63
C THR A 79 -1.06 4.69 -3.04
N PRO A 80 -1.74 5.81 -3.36
CA PRO A 80 -1.46 7.08 -2.71
C PRO A 80 -1.50 6.98 -1.18
N LYS A 81 -0.52 7.58 -0.49
CA LYS A 81 -0.37 7.48 0.97
C LYS A 81 -1.62 7.95 1.74
N GLY A 82 -2.29 9.01 1.26
CA GLY A 82 -3.52 9.51 1.87
C GLY A 82 -4.65 8.49 1.86
N VAL A 83 -4.77 7.72 0.79
CA VAL A 83 -5.75 6.63 0.65
C VAL A 83 -5.44 5.48 1.60
N VAL A 84 -4.16 5.05 1.66
CA VAL A 84 -3.72 4.00 2.60
C VAL A 84 -4.01 4.41 4.04
N PHE A 85 -3.69 5.65 4.40
CA PHE A 85 -3.94 6.18 5.74
C PHE A 85 -5.44 6.23 6.06
N ALA A 86 -6.26 6.71 5.13
CA ALA A 86 -7.71 6.76 5.32
C ALA A 86 -8.30 5.36 5.56
N LEU A 87 -7.83 4.34 4.84
CA LEU A 87 -8.24 2.96 5.08
C LEU A 87 -7.65 2.36 6.36
N ALA A 88 -6.47 2.80 6.80
CA ALA A 88 -5.92 2.42 8.10
C ALA A 88 -6.75 2.98 9.29
N HIS A 89 -7.55 4.03 9.06
CA HIS A 89 -8.50 4.58 10.04
C HIS A 89 -9.87 3.86 10.02
N ASP A 90 -10.11 3.03 9.01
CA ASP A 90 -11.28 2.16 8.98
C ASP A 90 -11.02 0.93 9.84
N GLY A 91 -11.80 0.76 10.91
CA GLY A 91 -11.67 -0.37 11.84
C GLY A 91 -11.71 -1.74 11.15
N ARG A 92 -12.34 -1.86 9.96
CA ARG A 92 -12.39 -3.09 9.16
C ARG A 92 -11.03 -3.49 8.59
N PHE A 93 -10.17 -2.52 8.28
CA PHE A 93 -8.88 -2.76 7.59
C PHE A 93 -7.67 -2.38 8.44
N LYS A 94 -7.86 -1.55 9.47
CA LYS A 94 -6.82 -1.01 10.36
C LYS A 94 -5.78 -2.05 10.74
N LYS A 95 -6.20 -3.15 11.38
CA LYS A 95 -5.28 -4.20 11.88
C LYS A 95 -4.39 -4.74 10.77
N ARG A 96 -4.98 -5.19 9.66
CA ARG A 96 -4.24 -5.78 8.53
C ARG A 96 -3.28 -4.79 7.88
N ILE A 97 -3.72 -3.54 7.67
CA ILE A 97 -2.86 -2.50 7.09
C ILE A 97 -1.70 -2.19 8.04
N THR A 98 -1.95 -2.01 9.33
CA THR A 98 -0.91 -1.75 10.33
C THR A 98 0.12 -2.88 10.39
N GLU A 99 -0.33 -4.14 10.48
CA GLU A 99 0.55 -5.31 10.48
C GLU A 99 1.43 -5.37 9.22
N CYS A 100 0.85 -5.04 8.04
CA CYS A 100 1.60 -4.97 6.79
C CYS A 100 2.70 -3.91 6.81
N LEU A 101 2.35 -2.71 7.29
CA LEU A 101 3.26 -1.57 7.31
C LEU A 101 4.39 -1.81 8.32
N GLU A 102 4.10 -2.40 9.47
CA GLU A 102 5.09 -2.80 10.47
C GLU A 102 6.03 -3.88 9.93
N ALA A 103 5.48 -4.91 9.28
CA ALA A 103 6.30 -5.93 8.61
C ALA A 103 7.23 -5.30 7.57
N GLY A 104 6.71 -4.39 6.73
CA GLY A 104 7.51 -3.65 5.75
C GLY A 104 8.60 -2.76 6.36
N GLN A 105 8.37 -2.18 7.54
CA GLN A 105 9.35 -1.38 8.27
C GLN A 105 10.44 -2.24 8.93
N SER A 106 10.13 -3.49 9.27
CA SER A 106 11.10 -4.43 9.86
C SER A 106 12.13 -4.98 8.87
N ILE A 107 11.91 -4.78 7.58
CA ILE A 107 12.82 -5.25 6.52
C ILE A 107 14.12 -4.45 6.56
N ASN A 108 15.24 -5.12 6.80
CA ASN A 108 16.57 -4.55 6.72
C ASN A 108 17.27 -4.95 5.41
N MET A 109 16.67 -4.57 4.29
CA MET A 109 17.19 -4.91 2.96
C MET A 109 18.44 -4.06 2.67
N SER A 110 19.59 -4.71 2.51
CA SER A 110 20.87 -4.06 2.19
C SER A 110 21.17 -4.12 0.69
N LEU A 111 20.51 -5.03 -0.03
CA LEU A 111 20.66 -5.21 -1.46
C LEU A 111 20.03 -4.05 -2.23
N ASP A 112 20.81 -3.44 -3.12
CA ASP A 112 20.33 -2.40 -4.04
C ASP A 112 20.67 -2.73 -5.51
N GLY A 113 20.21 -1.88 -6.43
CA GLY A 113 20.47 -2.08 -7.85
C GLY A 113 21.96 -2.05 -8.21
N LYS A 114 22.78 -1.29 -7.47
CA LYS A 114 24.23 -1.22 -7.72
C LYS A 114 24.92 -2.53 -7.32
N ALA A 115 24.54 -3.10 -6.18
CA ALA A 115 25.01 -4.40 -5.74
C ALA A 115 24.66 -5.50 -6.77
N LEU A 116 23.45 -5.48 -7.33
CA LEU A 116 23.04 -6.42 -8.38
C LEU A 116 23.85 -6.27 -9.68
N ILE A 117 24.14 -5.03 -10.10
CA ILE A 117 25.01 -4.77 -11.25
C ILE A 117 26.41 -5.31 -11.01
N GLN A 118 26.96 -5.14 -9.80
CA GLN A 118 28.27 -5.70 -9.42
C GLN A 118 28.27 -7.24 -9.40
N MET A 119 27.13 -7.87 -9.13
CA MET A 119 26.94 -9.33 -9.28
C MET A 119 26.80 -9.78 -10.74
N GLY A 120 26.79 -8.86 -11.69
CA GLY A 120 26.74 -9.11 -13.13
C GLY A 120 25.33 -9.16 -13.72
N VAL A 121 24.34 -8.57 -13.04
CA VAL A 121 23.01 -8.31 -13.62
C VAL A 121 23.12 -7.12 -14.57
N LYS A 122 22.53 -7.22 -15.76
CA LYS A 122 22.49 -6.09 -16.69
C LYS A 122 21.50 -5.04 -16.19
N GLU A 123 21.80 -3.77 -16.45
CA GLU A 123 20.86 -2.69 -16.18
C GLU A 123 19.57 -2.91 -16.98
N GLY A 124 18.43 -2.87 -16.29
CA GLY A 124 17.13 -3.17 -16.88
C GLY A 124 16.06 -3.53 -15.84
N PRO A 125 14.83 -3.87 -16.30
CA PRO A 125 13.71 -4.20 -15.44
C PRO A 125 13.98 -5.41 -14.53
N GLU A 126 14.90 -6.29 -14.92
CA GLU A 126 15.32 -7.46 -14.15
C GLU A 126 15.84 -7.11 -12.76
N ILE A 127 16.50 -5.97 -12.60
CA ILE A 127 16.96 -5.48 -11.29
C ILE A 127 15.76 -5.29 -10.37
N GLY A 128 14.72 -4.61 -10.85
CA GLY A 128 13.48 -4.40 -10.10
C GLY A 128 12.80 -5.70 -9.74
N GLU A 129 12.74 -6.66 -10.68
CA GLU A 129 12.16 -7.99 -10.41
C GLU A 129 12.91 -8.76 -9.32
N ILE A 130 14.25 -8.66 -9.28
CA ILE A 130 15.06 -9.31 -8.25
C ILE A 130 14.84 -8.64 -6.89
N LEU A 131 14.89 -7.31 -6.84
CA LEU A 131 14.66 -6.55 -5.60
C LEU A 131 13.25 -6.82 -5.04
N ASP A 132 12.24 -6.85 -5.90
CA ASP A 132 10.87 -7.20 -5.50
C ASP A 132 10.79 -8.60 -4.90
N ARG A 133 11.46 -9.59 -5.51
CA ARG A 133 11.49 -10.96 -4.97
C ARG A 133 12.22 -11.05 -3.64
N VAL A 134 13.32 -10.31 -3.47
CA VAL A 134 14.07 -10.30 -2.21
C VAL A 134 13.21 -9.67 -1.11
N ARG A 135 12.53 -8.55 -1.42
CA ARG A 135 11.58 -7.93 -0.49
C ARG A 135 10.45 -8.88 -0.10
N MET A 136 9.89 -9.64 -1.03
CA MET A 136 8.87 -10.66 -0.72
C MET A 136 9.41 -11.77 0.19
N ALA A 137 10.64 -12.24 -0.04
CA ALA A 137 11.28 -13.23 0.82
C ALA A 137 11.46 -12.73 2.26
N TRP A 138 11.79 -11.44 2.45
CA TRP A 138 11.82 -10.81 3.77
C TRP A 138 10.43 -10.79 4.43
N LEU A 139 9.41 -10.33 3.70
CA LEU A 139 8.03 -10.23 4.22
C LEU A 139 7.42 -11.59 4.59
N GLU A 140 7.80 -12.64 3.88
CA GLU A 140 7.35 -14.01 4.14
C GLU A 140 8.19 -14.73 5.20
N GLY A 141 9.23 -14.07 5.74
CA GLY A 141 10.14 -14.67 6.72
C GLY A 141 11.00 -15.81 6.16
N ILE A 142 11.12 -15.90 4.83
CA ILE A 142 12.04 -16.85 4.15
C ILE A 142 13.50 -16.45 4.44
N ILE A 143 13.74 -15.14 4.57
CA ILE A 143 15.02 -14.59 4.98
C ILE A 143 14.83 -13.66 6.18
N SER A 144 15.85 -13.65 7.03
CA SER A 144 15.89 -12.89 8.27
C SER A 144 17.23 -12.20 8.49
N SER A 145 18.19 -12.42 7.58
CA SER A 145 19.56 -11.90 7.67
C SER A 145 20.09 -11.41 6.33
N SER A 146 21.09 -10.53 6.38
CA SER A 146 21.80 -10.03 5.19
C SER A 146 22.56 -11.15 4.47
N GLU A 147 23.03 -12.18 5.17
CA GLU A 147 23.70 -13.33 4.54
C GLU A 147 22.72 -14.16 3.69
N GLU A 148 21.52 -14.43 4.21
CA GLU A 148 20.45 -15.12 3.48
C GLU A 148 19.95 -14.29 2.29
N GLU A 149 19.80 -12.97 2.46
CA GLU A 149 19.49 -12.02 1.38
C GLU A 149 20.48 -12.16 0.22
N GLN A 150 21.78 -12.09 0.52
CA GLN A 150 22.84 -12.21 -0.48
C GLN A 150 22.86 -13.59 -1.14
N GLY A 151 22.63 -14.65 -0.37
CA GLY A 151 22.53 -16.02 -0.86
C GLY A 151 21.42 -16.19 -1.90
N ILE A 152 20.21 -15.75 -1.56
CA ILE A 152 19.05 -15.81 -2.47
C ILE A 152 19.25 -14.93 -3.70
N ALA A 153 19.76 -13.70 -3.53
CA ALA A 153 20.04 -12.81 -4.65
C ALA A 153 20.98 -13.49 -5.66
N ARG A 154 22.08 -14.09 -5.20
CA ARG A 154 23.02 -14.83 -6.07
C ARG A 154 22.38 -16.01 -6.78
N GLN A 155 21.53 -16.78 -6.10
CA GLN A 155 20.81 -17.91 -6.71
C GLN A 155 19.94 -17.43 -7.89
N TRP A 156 19.20 -16.33 -7.72
CA TRP A 156 18.35 -15.78 -8.77
C TRP A 156 19.13 -15.14 -9.91
N VAL A 157 20.25 -14.47 -9.62
CA VAL A 157 21.16 -13.97 -10.67
C VAL A 157 21.70 -15.12 -11.51
N ASN A 158 22.12 -16.22 -10.88
CA ASN A 158 22.66 -17.38 -11.59
C ASN A 158 21.62 -18.16 -12.40
N THR A 159 20.35 -18.18 -11.95
CA THR A 159 19.26 -18.87 -12.67
C THR A 159 18.86 -18.16 -13.98
N ARG A 160 19.25 -16.89 -14.14
CA ARG A 160 18.91 -16.05 -15.31
C ARG A 160 20.07 -15.80 -16.28
N ARG A 161 21.27 -16.32 -15.98
CA ARG A 161 22.41 -16.34 -16.91
C ARG A 161 22.27 -17.50 -17.89
#